data_AF-A0A382PWZ5-F1
#
_entry.id   AF-A0A382PWZ5-F1
#
_cell.length_a   1.000
_cell.length_b   1.000
_cell.length_c   1.000
_cell.angle_alpha   90.00
_cell.angle_beta   90.00
_cell.angle_gamma   90.00
#
_symmetry.space_group_name_H-M   'P 1'
#
loop_
_entity.id
_entity.type
_entity.pdbx_description
1 polymer ?
#
loop_
_entity_poly.entity_id
_entity_poly.type
_entity_poly.pdbx_seq_one_letter_code
_entity_poly.pdbx_strand_id
1 'polypeptide(L)'
;IEWGSKAFFDRSYFENEAGPTSYEGWAPTVETDLSIRFIEQHLDKRPDDPFALFISWRPPHWPYKSYPEAFDTYDADTVDLPGNVPVQMADFARREIADYYGNCSALDAEMGRLDAALDRLGITENTIVVYTSDHGDHLSSHGYGKPGDSWLHHSMRASKSTPYEESIHVPFVIRWPGHTPPGTRSNSFFGAIDLVPSFLGACGASIPDCMQGRDVSTLWDGGSSPDLEHAPGGSESAYLINMANGWPNRYGWVGRWRGVRTSRYTYARWYQNERGPWLFDRAVDPLEMMNLAESREGREAVEEMEERLHSWMDATHDPFEYGKRGTRGFIEVGQEWAD
;
A
#
# COMPACT_ATOMS: atom_id res chain seq x y z
N ILE A 1 1.86 -15.98 22.37
CA ILE A 1 2.96 -16.06 21.38
C ILE A 1 3.80 -14.82 21.61
N GLU A 2 5.04 -14.97 22.07
CA GLU A 2 5.99 -13.86 22.06
C GLU A 2 6.48 -13.67 20.63
N TRP A 3 6.03 -12.60 19.99
CA TRP A 3 6.55 -12.17 18.70
C TRP A 3 7.83 -11.36 18.94
N GLY A 4 8.89 -12.05 19.36
CA GLY A 4 10.16 -11.45 19.73
C GLY A 4 10.89 -10.80 18.55
N SER A 5 11.99 -10.11 18.86
CA SER A 5 12.80 -9.28 17.94
C SER A 5 13.48 -10.02 16.77
N LYS A 6 13.19 -11.30 16.58
CA LYS A 6 13.62 -12.13 15.44
C LYS A 6 12.50 -12.43 14.44
N ALA A 7 11.41 -11.67 14.46
CA ALA A 7 10.25 -11.90 13.59
C ALA A 7 10.57 -11.77 12.07
N PHE A 8 11.64 -11.08 11.70
CA PHE A 8 12.14 -10.95 10.32
C PHE A 8 13.57 -11.45 10.16
N PHE A 9 13.95 -12.46 10.93
CA PHE A 9 15.25 -13.13 10.83
C PHE A 9 15.10 -14.61 10.49
N ASP A 10 16.20 -15.20 10.03
CA ASP A 10 16.43 -16.64 9.92
C ASP A 10 15.31 -17.35 9.10
N ARG A 11 15.31 -17.08 7.78
CA ARG A 11 14.20 -17.38 6.85
C ARG A 11 14.54 -18.42 5.79
N SER A 12 13.50 -19.05 5.24
CA SER A 12 13.63 -20.06 4.18
C SER A 12 12.91 -19.62 2.92
N TYR A 13 13.60 -19.72 1.78
CA TYR A 13 13.10 -19.31 0.46
C TYR A 13 13.13 -20.50 -0.50
N PHE A 14 12.22 -20.51 -1.48
CA PHE A 14 12.15 -21.53 -2.53
C PHE A 14 12.80 -20.99 -3.81
N GLU A 15 13.46 -21.86 -4.58
CA GLU A 15 14.11 -21.51 -5.85
C GLU A 15 13.57 -22.42 -6.96
N ASN A 16 12.51 -21.97 -7.63
CA ASN A 16 11.69 -22.77 -8.54
C ASN A 16 11.16 -24.06 -7.86
N GLU A 17 11.34 -25.23 -8.47
CA GLU A 17 10.95 -26.54 -7.92
C GLU A 17 11.89 -27.05 -6.81
N ALA A 18 12.98 -26.34 -6.51
CA ALA A 18 13.86 -26.72 -5.41
C ALA A 18 13.17 -26.50 -4.05
N GLY A 19 13.44 -27.40 -3.10
CA GLY A 19 12.94 -27.31 -1.74
C GLY A 19 13.42 -26.05 -0.99
N PRO A 20 12.81 -25.72 0.16
CA PRO A 20 13.11 -24.50 0.89
C PRO A 20 14.57 -24.51 1.37
N THR A 21 15.35 -23.52 0.93
CA THR A 21 16.71 -23.27 1.42
C THR A 21 16.66 -22.23 2.52
N SER A 22 17.25 -22.54 3.68
CA SER A 22 17.30 -21.62 4.82
C SER A 22 18.54 -20.73 4.79
N TYR A 23 18.36 -19.47 5.17
CA TYR A 23 19.37 -18.42 5.23
C TYR A 23 19.32 -17.75 6.61
N GLU A 24 20.48 -17.56 7.22
CA GLU A 24 20.63 -16.86 8.52
C GLU A 24 20.71 -15.33 8.31
N GLY A 25 20.30 -14.56 9.32
CA GLY A 25 20.36 -13.09 9.27
C GLY A 25 19.00 -12.44 8.97
N TRP A 26 19.02 -11.14 8.65
CA TRP A 26 17.81 -10.33 8.45
C TRP A 26 17.21 -10.57 7.06
N ALA A 27 15.89 -10.74 7.00
CA ALA A 27 15.18 -11.18 5.80
C ALA A 27 15.36 -10.23 4.60
N PRO A 28 15.18 -8.90 4.72
CA PRO A 28 15.48 -7.98 3.61
C PRO A 28 16.92 -8.00 3.10
N THR A 29 17.92 -8.25 3.95
CA THR A 29 19.31 -8.41 3.50
C THR A 29 19.46 -9.64 2.61
N VAL A 30 18.88 -10.77 3.03
CA VAL A 30 18.87 -12.01 2.23
C VAL A 30 18.04 -11.84 0.95
N GLU A 31 16.86 -11.24 1.03
CA GLU A 31 15.98 -10.96 -0.11
C GLU A 31 16.68 -10.04 -1.13
N THR A 32 17.50 -9.10 -0.67
CA THR A 32 18.36 -8.23 -1.49
C THR A 32 19.55 -8.99 -2.09
N ASP A 33 20.23 -9.83 -1.33
CA ASP A 33 21.33 -10.68 -1.83
C ASP A 33 20.85 -11.64 -2.91
N LEU A 34 19.68 -12.26 -2.72
CA LEU A 34 19.03 -13.12 -3.71
C LEU A 34 18.62 -12.33 -4.97
N SER A 35 18.17 -11.09 -4.80
CA SER A 35 17.78 -10.19 -5.90
C SER A 35 18.99 -9.76 -6.74
N ILE A 36 20.09 -9.37 -6.10
CA ILE A 36 21.36 -9.04 -6.77
C ILE A 36 21.90 -10.29 -7.50
N ARG A 37 21.89 -11.45 -6.82
CA ARG A 37 22.31 -12.74 -7.41
C ARG A 37 21.47 -13.14 -8.62
N PHE A 38 20.17 -12.85 -8.62
CA PHE A 38 19.29 -13.08 -9.76
C PHE A 38 19.69 -12.21 -10.96
N ILE A 39 19.89 -10.90 -10.76
CA ILE A 39 20.31 -9.96 -11.82
C ILE A 39 21.66 -10.39 -12.40
N GLU A 40 22.64 -10.69 -11.55
CA GLU A 40 23.98 -11.13 -11.97
C GLU A 40 23.93 -12.43 -12.80
N GLN A 41 23.11 -13.41 -12.39
CA GLN A 41 22.92 -14.65 -13.16
C GLN A 41 22.10 -14.47 -14.43
N HIS A 42 21.18 -13.50 -14.48
CA HIS A 42 20.40 -13.20 -15.68
C HIS A 42 21.30 -12.57 -16.74
N LEU A 43 22.12 -11.58 -16.38
CA LEU A 43 23.07 -10.92 -17.29
C LEU A 43 24.15 -11.89 -17.83
N ASP A 44 24.59 -12.86 -17.03
CA ASP A 44 25.52 -13.92 -17.47
C ASP A 44 24.90 -14.87 -18.51
N LYS A 45 23.64 -15.27 -18.31
CA LYS A 45 22.99 -16.37 -19.07
C LYS A 45 22.12 -15.90 -20.23
N ARG A 46 21.57 -14.68 -20.13
CA ARG A 46 20.53 -14.10 -20.99
C ARG A 46 20.68 -12.57 -21.09
N PRO A 47 21.85 -12.03 -21.47
CA PRO A 47 22.11 -10.58 -21.47
C PRO A 47 21.14 -9.76 -22.33
N ASP A 48 20.57 -10.36 -23.38
CA ASP A 48 19.64 -9.70 -24.31
C ASP A 48 18.16 -9.85 -23.93
N ASP A 49 17.80 -10.72 -22.97
CA ASP A 49 16.42 -10.85 -22.49
C ASP A 49 16.12 -9.76 -21.44
N PRO A 50 14.92 -9.14 -21.43
CA PRO A 50 14.48 -8.33 -20.30
C PRO A 50 14.15 -9.21 -19.08
N PHE A 51 14.18 -8.63 -17.88
CA PHE A 51 13.70 -9.26 -16.65
C PHE A 51 12.67 -8.37 -15.94
N ALA A 52 11.81 -8.99 -15.13
CA ALA A 52 10.97 -8.30 -14.16
C ALA A 52 11.23 -8.90 -12.78
N LEU A 53 11.47 -8.07 -11.77
CA LEU A 53 11.88 -8.50 -10.43
C LEU A 53 11.00 -7.80 -9.38
N PHE A 54 10.30 -8.60 -8.58
CA PHE A 54 9.41 -8.12 -7.52
C PHE A 54 10.00 -8.49 -6.15
N ILE A 55 10.46 -7.49 -5.41
CA ILE A 55 11.07 -7.64 -4.09
C ILE A 55 10.00 -7.25 -3.06
N SER A 56 9.55 -8.22 -2.27
CA SER A 56 8.45 -8.06 -1.32
C SER A 56 8.97 -8.16 0.11
N TRP A 57 9.74 -7.14 0.52
CA TRP A 57 10.26 -7.06 1.89
C TRP A 57 9.10 -7.04 2.89
N ARG A 58 9.21 -7.86 3.94
CA ARG A 58 8.15 -7.98 4.96
C ARG A 58 8.13 -6.86 6.02
N PRO A 59 9.26 -6.31 6.48
CA PRO A 59 9.26 -5.05 7.23
C PRO A 59 8.73 -3.90 6.34
N PRO A 60 8.19 -2.81 6.91
CA PRO A 60 8.13 -2.48 8.32
C PRO A 60 6.87 -3.02 9.01
N HIS A 61 6.25 -4.12 8.53
CA HIS A 61 5.12 -4.76 9.20
C HIS A 61 5.45 -5.11 10.67
N TRP A 62 4.48 -4.99 11.58
CA TRP A 62 4.62 -5.39 12.98
C TRP A 62 5.03 -6.87 13.15
N PRO A 63 5.89 -7.25 14.14
CA PRO A 63 6.41 -6.43 15.24
C PRO A 63 7.59 -5.55 14.84
N TYR A 64 7.55 -4.28 15.26
CA TYR A 64 8.49 -3.27 14.76
C TYR A 64 9.94 -3.46 15.23
N LYS A 65 10.21 -3.84 16.48
CA LYS A 65 11.59 -4.04 16.96
C LYS A 65 12.23 -5.35 16.46
N SER A 66 12.34 -5.50 15.14
CA SER A 66 12.82 -6.70 14.44
C SER A 66 13.68 -6.34 13.19
N TYR A 67 14.54 -5.34 13.35
CA TYR A 67 15.57 -4.88 12.41
C TYR A 67 16.97 -5.02 13.03
N PRO A 68 18.08 -4.88 12.28
CA PRO A 68 19.44 -4.96 12.83
C PRO A 68 19.75 -3.82 13.81
N GLU A 69 20.41 -4.12 14.93
CA GLU A 69 20.71 -3.19 16.03
C GLU A 69 21.39 -1.87 15.60
N ALA A 70 22.14 -1.89 14.49
CA ALA A 70 22.78 -0.70 13.90
C ALA A 70 21.78 0.40 13.46
N PHE A 71 20.49 0.08 13.29
CA PHE A 71 19.42 1.03 12.97
C PHE A 71 18.56 1.41 14.19
N ASP A 72 18.92 0.97 15.40
CA ASP A 72 18.24 1.34 16.65
C ASP A 72 18.69 2.73 17.15
N THR A 73 18.48 3.73 16.29
CA THR A 73 19.09 5.08 16.38
C THR A 73 18.08 6.19 16.69
N TYR A 74 16.79 5.86 16.71
CA TYR A 74 15.69 6.81 16.92
C TYR A 74 15.33 6.93 18.42
N ASP A 75 15.63 8.07 19.03
CA ASP A 75 15.20 8.36 20.40
C ASP A 75 13.69 8.66 20.44
N ALA A 76 12.93 7.73 21.02
CA ALA A 76 11.48 7.82 21.15
C ALA A 76 11.02 9.11 21.87
N ASP A 77 11.79 9.64 22.83
CA ASP A 77 11.41 10.87 23.55
C ASP A 77 11.49 12.13 22.64
N THR A 78 12.19 12.03 21.50
CA THR A 78 12.31 13.07 20.48
C THR A 78 11.34 12.92 19.30
N VAL A 79 10.56 11.84 19.25
CA VAL A 79 9.62 11.57 18.14
C VAL A 79 8.41 12.51 18.20
N ASP A 80 8.22 13.26 17.11
CA ASP A 80 7.01 14.02 16.83
C ASP A 80 5.81 13.08 16.61
N LEU A 81 4.65 13.44 17.16
CA LEU A 81 3.42 12.67 17.06
C LEU A 81 2.40 13.35 16.13
N PRO A 82 1.73 12.62 15.23
CA PRO A 82 0.56 13.11 14.51
C PRO A 82 -0.53 13.61 15.47
N GLY A 83 -1.20 14.72 15.12
CA GLY A 83 -2.17 15.39 15.99
C GLY A 83 -3.46 14.59 16.28
N ASN A 84 -3.68 13.50 15.53
CA ASN A 84 -4.75 12.52 15.70
C ASN A 84 -4.32 11.31 16.58
N VAL A 85 -3.07 11.22 17.05
CA VAL A 85 -2.68 10.27 18.11
C VAL A 85 -3.31 10.72 19.43
N PRO A 86 -4.13 9.87 20.11
CA PRO A 86 -4.73 10.25 21.39
C PRO A 86 -3.66 10.46 22.47
N VAL A 87 -3.79 11.54 23.27
CA VAL A 87 -2.80 11.95 24.27
C VAL A 87 -2.44 10.83 25.25
N GLN A 88 -3.41 9.99 25.66
CA GLN A 88 -3.18 8.84 26.54
C GLN A 88 -2.38 7.69 25.91
N MET A 89 -2.09 7.75 24.61
CA MET A 89 -1.26 6.79 23.87
C MET A 89 0.10 7.37 23.47
N ALA A 90 0.39 8.64 23.78
CA ALA A 90 1.57 9.36 23.28
C ALA A 90 2.90 8.61 23.49
N ASP A 91 3.18 8.15 24.71
CA ASP A 91 4.45 7.45 25.01
C ASP A 91 4.52 6.06 24.38
N PHE A 92 3.38 5.42 24.11
CA PHE A 92 3.31 4.15 23.38
C PHE A 92 3.58 4.39 21.89
N ALA A 93 2.90 5.37 21.30
CA ALA A 93 3.06 5.77 19.91
C ALA A 93 4.50 6.16 19.57
N ARG A 94 5.15 6.97 20.44
CA ARG A 94 6.57 7.35 20.30
C ARG A 94 7.51 6.15 20.12
N ARG A 95 7.32 5.11 20.95
CA ARG A 95 8.14 3.88 20.87
C ARG A 95 7.82 3.06 19.63
N GLU A 96 6.54 2.90 19.28
CA GLU A 96 6.16 2.23 18.02
C GLU A 96 6.74 2.94 16.79
N ILE A 97 6.68 4.27 16.74
CA ILE A 97 7.16 5.08 15.63
C ILE A 97 8.70 5.08 15.56
N ALA A 98 9.41 5.14 16.68
CA ALA A 98 10.87 4.99 16.72
C ALA A 98 11.32 3.62 16.17
N ASP A 99 10.70 2.52 16.62
CA ASP A 99 10.97 1.19 16.08
C ASP A 99 10.57 1.09 14.59
N TYR A 100 9.48 1.74 14.18
CA TYR A 100 9.04 1.77 12.77
C TYR A 100 10.07 2.49 11.88
N TYR A 101 10.57 3.66 12.30
CA TYR A 101 11.62 4.39 11.58
C TYR A 101 12.94 3.58 11.53
N GLY A 102 13.27 2.82 12.57
CA GLY A 102 14.38 1.86 12.56
C GLY A 102 14.27 0.82 11.44
N ASN A 103 13.06 0.30 11.17
CA ASN A 103 12.82 -0.55 9.98
C ASN A 103 12.97 0.24 8.68
N CYS A 104 12.42 1.45 8.60
CA CYS A 104 12.49 2.27 7.38
C CYS A 104 13.94 2.57 6.97
N SER A 105 14.82 2.95 7.89
CA SER A 105 16.25 3.13 7.59
C SER A 105 16.97 1.82 7.26
N ALA A 106 16.58 0.70 7.87
CA ALA A 106 17.14 -0.59 7.53
C ALA A 106 16.76 -1.03 6.10
N LEU A 107 15.53 -0.74 5.65
CA LEU A 107 15.08 -1.00 4.27
C LEU A 107 15.68 -0.02 3.26
N ASP A 108 15.82 1.26 3.62
CA ASP A 108 16.49 2.28 2.79
C ASP A 108 17.94 1.89 2.49
N ALA A 109 18.66 1.34 3.48
CA ALA A 109 20.00 0.81 3.28
C ALA A 109 20.03 -0.37 2.30
N GLU A 110 19.07 -1.29 2.35
CA GLU A 110 18.95 -2.40 1.38
C GLU A 110 18.56 -1.90 -0.02
N MET A 111 17.71 -0.87 -0.12
CA MET A 111 17.39 -0.21 -1.38
C MET A 111 18.63 0.46 -2.01
N GLY A 112 19.46 1.10 -1.19
CA GLY A 112 20.76 1.62 -1.62
C GLY A 112 21.73 0.53 -2.11
N ARG A 113 21.67 -0.68 -1.55
CA ARG A 113 22.46 -1.84 -2.04
C ARG A 113 21.98 -2.35 -3.39
N LEU A 114 20.67 -2.31 -3.66
CA LEU A 114 20.11 -2.63 -4.98
C LEU A 114 20.53 -1.59 -6.03
N ASP A 115 20.37 -0.30 -5.73
CA ASP A 115 20.71 0.79 -6.66
C ASP A 115 22.21 0.78 -7.01
N ALA A 116 23.08 0.63 -6.01
CA ALA A 116 24.52 0.44 -6.19
C ALA A 116 24.92 -0.87 -6.90
N ALA A 117 24.02 -1.86 -6.98
CA ALA A 117 24.22 -3.06 -7.80
C ALA A 117 23.86 -2.83 -9.27
N LEU A 118 22.78 -2.09 -9.56
CA LEU A 118 22.44 -1.67 -10.93
C LEU A 118 23.56 -0.83 -11.54
N ASP A 119 24.15 0.07 -10.76
CA ASP A 119 25.32 0.89 -11.15
C ASP A 119 26.56 0.03 -11.40
N ARG A 120 26.89 -0.87 -10.46
CA ARG A 120 28.04 -1.80 -10.59
C ARG A 120 27.95 -2.67 -11.85
N LEU A 121 26.73 -3.06 -12.22
CA LEU A 121 26.46 -3.92 -13.38
C LEU A 121 26.23 -3.12 -14.68
N GLY A 122 26.19 -1.78 -14.61
CA GLY A 122 26.06 -0.90 -15.78
C GLY A 122 24.67 -0.87 -16.41
N ILE A 123 23.63 -1.33 -15.72
CA ILE A 123 22.26 -1.45 -16.25
C ILE A 123 21.29 -0.36 -15.76
N THR A 124 21.75 0.55 -14.90
CA THR A 124 20.96 1.66 -14.30
C THR A 124 20.13 2.44 -15.31
N GLU A 125 20.69 2.79 -16.47
CA GLU A 125 20.02 3.58 -17.52
C GLU A 125 18.91 2.80 -18.26
N ASN A 126 18.94 1.47 -18.22
CA ASN A 126 17.98 0.58 -18.87
C ASN A 126 17.11 -0.19 -17.85
N THR A 127 17.01 0.32 -16.62
CA THR A 127 16.21 -0.31 -15.55
C THR A 127 15.18 0.69 -15.02
N ILE A 128 13.90 0.32 -15.08
CA ILE A 128 12.82 1.01 -14.35
C ILE A 128 12.85 0.49 -12.92
N VAL A 129 13.05 1.38 -11.95
CA VAL A 129 13.03 1.05 -10.52
C VAL A 129 11.82 1.72 -9.86
N VAL A 130 11.03 0.94 -9.13
CA VAL A 130 9.85 1.43 -8.38
C VAL A 130 9.94 1.00 -6.92
N TYR A 131 9.71 1.94 -6.01
CA TYR A 131 9.50 1.70 -4.59
C TYR A 131 8.08 2.11 -4.21
N THR A 132 7.34 1.23 -3.53
CA THR A 132 5.94 1.42 -3.14
C THR A 132 5.58 0.57 -1.91
N SER A 133 4.35 0.67 -1.40
CA SER A 133 3.84 -0.15 -0.29
C SER A 133 2.43 -0.68 -0.59
N ASP A 134 2.03 -1.78 0.06
CA ASP A 134 0.71 -2.42 -0.13
C ASP A 134 -0.42 -1.74 0.67
N HIS A 135 -0.08 -1.04 1.75
CA HIS A 135 -0.97 -0.17 2.53
C HIS A 135 -0.14 0.72 3.49
N GLY A 136 -0.74 1.79 4.03
CA GLY A 136 -0.15 2.52 5.16
C GLY A 136 -0.36 1.82 6.52
N ASP A 137 0.19 2.37 7.61
CA ASP A 137 -0.14 1.96 8.98
C ASP A 137 -0.43 3.18 9.87
N HIS A 138 -1.50 3.10 10.67
CA HIS A 138 -1.95 4.17 11.58
C HIS A 138 -0.90 4.64 12.58
N LEU A 139 0.02 3.78 13.04
CA LEU A 139 1.02 4.13 14.07
C LEU A 139 0.41 4.86 15.29
N SER A 140 -0.68 4.30 15.85
CA SER A 140 -1.50 4.87 16.94
C SER A 140 -2.37 6.10 16.61
N SER A 141 -2.37 6.60 15.37
CA SER A 141 -3.29 7.65 14.89
C SER A 141 -4.76 7.19 14.98
N HIS A 142 -5.65 8.13 15.28
CA HIS A 142 -7.05 7.91 15.70
C HIS A 142 -7.23 6.90 16.86
N GLY A 143 -6.14 6.49 17.52
CA GLY A 143 -6.11 5.44 18.54
C GLY A 143 -5.99 4.01 18.01
N TYR A 144 -5.64 3.80 16.73
CA TYR A 144 -5.51 2.46 16.15
C TYR A 144 -4.16 1.79 16.47
N GLY A 145 -4.20 0.79 17.35
CA GLY A 145 -3.09 -0.13 17.63
C GLY A 145 -3.16 -1.43 16.82
N LYS A 146 -2.38 -2.42 17.23
CA LYS A 146 -2.15 -3.68 16.51
C LYS A 146 -3.09 -4.79 16.99
N PRO A 147 -3.27 -5.89 16.21
CA PRO A 147 -4.04 -7.05 16.67
C PRO A 147 -3.55 -7.67 17.99
N GLY A 148 -2.29 -7.44 18.37
CA GLY A 148 -1.70 -7.88 19.63
C GLY A 148 -2.03 -7.03 20.86
N ASP A 149 -2.54 -5.80 20.69
CA ASP A 149 -2.76 -4.84 21.78
C ASP A 149 -4.00 -5.19 22.61
N SER A 150 -3.86 -6.21 23.45
CA SER A 150 -4.91 -6.76 24.30
C SER A 150 -5.50 -5.78 25.32
N TRP A 151 -4.80 -4.66 25.56
CA TRP A 151 -5.16 -3.57 26.47
C TRP A 151 -6.09 -2.52 25.83
N LEU A 152 -6.06 -2.34 24.50
CA LEU A 152 -7.10 -1.61 23.79
C LEU A 152 -8.42 -2.38 23.92
N HIS A 153 -9.56 -1.71 23.68
CA HIS A 153 -10.84 -2.39 23.46
C HIS A 153 -10.71 -3.39 22.28
N HIS A 154 -11.76 -4.16 21.93
CA HIS A 154 -11.73 -5.03 20.73
C HIS A 154 -11.73 -4.60 19.10
N SER A 155 -12.36 -2.73 17.80
CA SER A 155 -12.22 -2.00 16.47
C SER A 155 -10.86 -1.30 16.24
N MET A 156 -10.36 -0.57 17.25
CA MET A 156 -9.04 0.06 17.35
C MET A 156 -7.81 -0.86 17.15
N ARG A 157 -7.89 -2.19 17.31
CA ARG A 157 -6.76 -3.14 17.13
C ARG A 157 -6.52 -3.48 15.65
N ALA A 158 -6.61 -2.47 14.80
CA ALA A 158 -6.60 -2.60 13.36
C ALA A 158 -5.87 -1.42 12.73
N SER A 159 -4.54 -1.41 12.83
CA SER A 159 -3.68 -0.35 12.28
C SER A 159 -3.69 -0.18 10.76
N LYS A 160 -4.58 -0.86 10.02
CA LYS A 160 -4.71 -0.78 8.57
C LYS A 160 -6.08 -1.29 8.08
N SER A 161 -6.37 -1.00 6.82
CA SER A 161 -7.59 -1.31 6.05
C SER A 161 -8.81 -0.42 6.37
N THR A 162 -8.57 0.79 6.88
CA THR A 162 -9.53 1.90 7.01
C THR A 162 -9.48 2.82 5.79
N PRO A 163 -10.46 3.72 5.56
CA PRO A 163 -10.35 4.73 4.50
C PRO A 163 -9.39 5.90 4.83
N TYR A 164 -8.98 6.07 6.09
CA TYR A 164 -8.07 7.14 6.51
C TYR A 164 -6.75 7.15 5.70
N GLU A 165 -6.21 8.35 5.42
CA GLU A 165 -4.98 8.54 4.63
C GLU A 165 -3.81 7.71 5.18
N GLU A 166 -3.63 7.57 6.50
CA GLU A 166 -2.59 6.73 7.12
C GLU A 166 -2.68 5.25 6.73
N SER A 167 -3.80 4.79 6.17
CA SER A 167 -3.96 3.42 5.67
C SER A 167 -4.03 3.32 4.14
N ILE A 168 -4.40 4.38 3.41
CA ILE A 168 -4.61 4.32 1.95
C ILE A 168 -3.55 5.06 1.14
N HIS A 169 -2.88 6.07 1.71
CA HIS A 169 -1.96 6.95 1.00
C HIS A 169 -0.52 6.42 1.15
N VAL A 170 -0.18 5.44 0.31
CA VAL A 170 1.15 4.82 0.27
C VAL A 170 2.18 5.69 -0.48
N PRO A 171 3.47 5.60 -0.12
CA PRO A 171 4.52 6.19 -0.95
C PRO A 171 4.60 5.50 -2.32
N PHE A 172 4.93 6.25 -3.36
CA PHE A 172 5.34 5.73 -4.65
C PHE A 172 6.48 6.59 -5.20
N VAL A 173 7.59 5.95 -5.54
CA VAL A 173 8.77 6.59 -6.13
C VAL A 173 9.19 5.76 -7.33
N ILE A 174 9.42 6.40 -8.47
CA ILE A 174 9.91 5.78 -9.70
C ILE A 174 11.21 6.46 -10.17
N ARG A 175 12.19 5.65 -10.57
CA ARG A 175 13.39 6.06 -11.28
C ARG A 175 13.42 5.35 -12.64
N TRP A 176 13.23 6.13 -13.71
CA TRP A 176 13.40 5.67 -15.09
C TRP A 176 14.28 6.69 -15.84
N PRO A 177 15.60 6.47 -15.95
CA PRO A 177 16.51 7.41 -16.62
C PRO A 177 16.10 7.68 -18.06
N GLY A 178 16.35 8.90 -18.54
CA GLY A 178 15.93 9.37 -19.86
C GLY A 178 14.43 9.67 -20.03
N HIS A 179 13.55 9.10 -19.18
CA HIS A 179 12.10 9.23 -19.28
C HIS A 179 11.49 10.07 -18.15
N THR A 180 11.69 9.67 -16.88
CA THR A 180 11.20 10.43 -15.71
C THR A 180 12.18 11.56 -15.36
N PRO A 181 11.75 12.84 -15.38
CA PRO A 181 12.64 13.95 -14.98
C PRO A 181 12.94 13.89 -13.47
N PRO A 182 14.22 13.87 -13.05
CA PRO A 182 14.57 13.75 -11.63
C PRO A 182 13.97 14.86 -10.75
N GLY A 183 13.42 14.48 -9.60
CA GLY A 183 12.79 15.41 -8.65
C GLY A 183 11.34 15.82 -8.97
N THR A 184 10.76 15.29 -10.06
CA THR A 184 9.33 15.48 -10.39
C THR A 184 8.44 14.98 -9.25
N ARG A 185 7.34 15.71 -9.00
CA ARG A 185 6.26 15.33 -8.10
C ARG A 185 4.94 15.41 -8.87
N SER A 186 4.11 14.39 -8.74
CA SER A 186 2.74 14.37 -9.28
C SER A 186 1.72 14.33 -8.16
N ASN A 187 0.55 14.94 -8.41
CA ASN A 187 -0.63 14.87 -7.54
C ASN A 187 -1.77 14.05 -8.20
N SER A 188 -1.49 13.40 -9.33
CA SER A 188 -2.46 12.61 -10.09
C SER A 188 -2.86 11.33 -9.37
N PHE A 189 -4.09 10.86 -9.62
CA PHE A 189 -4.63 9.68 -8.98
C PHE A 189 -4.24 8.41 -9.72
N PHE A 190 -3.74 7.44 -8.97
CA PHE A 190 -3.54 6.06 -9.41
C PHE A 190 -3.65 5.11 -8.21
N GLY A 191 -3.87 3.82 -8.47
CA GLY A 191 -3.88 2.77 -7.46
C GLY A 191 -2.89 1.64 -7.78
N ALA A 192 -2.68 0.73 -6.83
CA ALA A 192 -1.80 -0.43 -7.04
C ALA A 192 -2.24 -1.32 -8.24
N ILE A 193 -3.52 -1.27 -8.62
CA ILE A 193 -4.05 -1.94 -9.82
C ILE A 193 -3.52 -1.37 -11.14
N ASP A 194 -3.14 -0.09 -11.18
CA ASP A 194 -2.63 0.58 -12.37
C ASP A 194 -1.16 0.18 -12.66
N LEU A 195 -0.45 -0.43 -11.70
CA LEU A 195 0.99 -0.72 -11.82
C LEU A 195 1.31 -1.71 -12.95
N VAL A 196 0.62 -2.85 -12.99
CA VAL A 196 0.87 -3.90 -13.98
C VAL A 196 0.61 -3.43 -15.43
N PRO A 197 -0.55 -2.83 -15.77
CA PRO A 197 -0.76 -2.26 -17.10
C PRO A 197 0.24 -1.16 -17.44
N SER A 198 0.65 -0.33 -16.47
CA SER A 198 1.70 0.68 -16.70
C SER A 198 3.08 0.09 -16.97
N PHE A 199 3.46 -1.01 -16.33
CA PHE A 199 4.70 -1.73 -16.63
C PHE A 199 4.67 -2.39 -18.01
N LEU A 200 3.51 -2.91 -18.44
CA LEU A 200 3.34 -3.43 -19.80
C LEU A 200 3.44 -2.30 -20.83
N GLY A 201 2.75 -1.18 -20.63
CA GLY A 201 2.82 0.01 -21.48
C GLY A 201 4.23 0.58 -21.61
N ALA A 202 4.93 0.77 -20.48
CA ALA A 202 6.32 1.25 -20.46
C ALA A 202 7.30 0.31 -21.17
N CYS A 203 7.06 -1.01 -21.13
CA CYS A 203 7.82 -2.02 -21.86
C CYS A 203 7.35 -2.23 -23.33
N GLY A 204 6.34 -1.49 -23.80
CA GLY A 204 5.78 -1.65 -25.14
C GLY A 204 5.04 -2.97 -25.38
N ALA A 205 4.62 -3.65 -24.31
CA ALA A 205 3.90 -4.92 -24.34
C ALA A 205 2.38 -4.71 -24.37
N SER A 206 1.64 -5.65 -24.98
CA SER A 206 0.18 -5.62 -25.02
C SER A 206 -0.42 -5.73 -23.61
N ILE A 207 -1.26 -4.76 -23.25
CA ILE A 207 -2.10 -4.81 -22.04
C ILE A 207 -3.32 -5.70 -22.34
N PRO A 208 -3.60 -6.75 -21.54
CA PRO A 208 -4.80 -7.57 -21.71
C PRO A 208 -6.09 -6.83 -21.33
N ASP A 209 -7.14 -6.99 -22.13
CA ASP A 209 -8.46 -6.35 -21.93
C ASP A 209 -9.14 -6.70 -20.59
N CYS A 210 -8.68 -7.74 -19.88
CA CYS A 210 -9.19 -8.14 -18.56
C CYS A 210 -8.56 -7.35 -17.39
N MET A 211 -7.60 -6.46 -17.64
CA MET A 211 -7.03 -5.61 -16.59
C MET A 211 -7.98 -4.46 -16.22
N GLN A 212 -8.35 -4.38 -14.94
CA GLN A 212 -9.23 -3.34 -14.39
C GLN A 212 -8.47 -2.05 -13.98
N GLY A 213 -7.15 -2.03 -14.14
CA GLY A 213 -6.29 -0.86 -13.92
C GLY A 213 -5.90 -0.22 -15.26
N ARG A 214 -5.55 1.06 -15.20
CA ARG A 214 -5.17 1.87 -16.36
C ARG A 214 -3.65 1.86 -16.58
N ASP A 215 -3.23 2.09 -17.82
CA ASP A 215 -1.87 2.55 -18.07
C ASP A 215 -1.72 4.02 -17.61
N VAL A 216 -0.92 4.21 -16.57
CA VAL A 216 -0.54 5.52 -16.03
C VAL A 216 0.95 5.82 -16.22
N SER A 217 1.66 5.08 -17.09
CA SER A 217 3.08 5.32 -17.39
C SER A 217 3.33 6.74 -17.94
N THR A 218 2.35 7.29 -18.64
CA THR A 218 2.29 8.70 -19.11
C THR A 218 2.15 9.74 -18.00
N LEU A 219 2.06 9.34 -16.72
CA LEU A 219 2.20 10.25 -15.57
C LEU A 219 3.67 10.34 -15.10
N TRP A 220 4.52 9.40 -15.49
CA TRP A 220 5.90 9.27 -14.99
C TRP A 220 6.89 10.18 -15.72
N ASP A 221 6.55 10.66 -16.92
CA ASP A 221 7.29 11.68 -17.67
C ASP A 221 6.73 13.11 -17.49
N GLY A 222 5.60 13.24 -16.77
CA GLY A 222 4.89 14.50 -16.52
C GLY A 222 3.72 14.77 -17.47
N GLY A 223 3.31 13.78 -18.29
CA GLY A 223 2.09 13.84 -19.09
C GLY A 223 0.79 13.59 -18.31
N SER A 224 -0.20 13.01 -18.98
CA SER A 224 -1.54 12.76 -18.45
C SER A 224 -2.11 11.42 -18.91
N SER A 225 -2.53 10.57 -17.97
CA SER A 225 -3.39 9.40 -18.25
C SER A 225 -4.81 9.86 -18.60
N PRO A 226 -5.44 9.30 -19.65
CA PRO A 226 -6.86 9.55 -19.94
C PRO A 226 -7.77 8.88 -18.89
N ASP A 227 -9.00 9.40 -18.75
CA ASP A 227 -10.10 8.65 -18.14
C ASP A 227 -10.51 7.50 -19.08
N LEU A 228 -10.72 6.31 -18.52
CA LEU A 228 -11.18 5.12 -19.26
C LEU A 228 -12.60 4.74 -18.83
N GLU A 229 -13.32 4.00 -19.68
CA GLU A 229 -14.72 3.60 -19.44
C GLU A 229 -14.89 2.80 -18.13
N HIS A 230 -13.93 1.93 -17.80
CA HIS A 230 -13.89 1.16 -16.55
C HIS A 230 -13.32 1.96 -15.34
N ALA A 231 -12.91 3.21 -15.55
CA ALA A 231 -12.30 4.07 -14.53
C ALA A 231 -12.73 5.56 -14.67
N PRO A 232 -14.05 5.85 -14.54
CA PRO A 232 -14.61 7.17 -14.80
C PRO A 232 -14.13 8.19 -13.75
N GLY A 233 -13.51 9.29 -14.20
CA GLY A 233 -12.90 10.26 -13.29
C GLY A 233 -11.66 9.73 -12.56
N GLY A 234 -10.97 8.73 -13.11
CA GLY A 234 -9.69 8.21 -12.60
C GLY A 234 -8.55 9.22 -12.64
N SER A 235 -8.67 10.30 -13.41
CA SER A 235 -7.77 11.46 -13.37
C SER A 235 -7.98 12.34 -12.13
N GLU A 236 -9.18 12.35 -11.54
CA GLU A 236 -9.56 13.20 -10.39
C GLU A 236 -9.79 12.45 -9.08
N SER A 237 -9.84 11.11 -9.14
CA SER A 237 -10.19 10.27 -8.00
C SER A 237 -9.58 8.87 -8.05
N ALA A 238 -9.44 8.24 -6.88
CA ALA A 238 -9.08 6.83 -6.74
C ALA A 238 -10.21 6.06 -6.04
N TYR A 239 -10.53 4.87 -6.57
CA TYR A 239 -11.49 3.94 -5.98
C TYR A 239 -10.84 3.10 -4.88
N LEU A 240 -11.51 2.99 -3.75
CA LEU A 240 -11.00 2.34 -2.55
C LEU A 240 -11.84 1.09 -2.23
N ILE A 241 -11.15 -0.04 -2.06
CA ILE A 241 -11.78 -1.35 -1.87
C ILE A 241 -11.24 -2.02 -0.60
N ASN A 242 -12.13 -2.32 0.36
CA ASN A 242 -11.87 -3.35 1.36
C ASN A 242 -12.90 -4.48 1.26
N MET A 243 -12.47 -5.63 0.73
CA MET A 243 -13.31 -6.80 0.51
C MET A 243 -13.62 -7.63 1.77
N ALA A 244 -12.84 -7.50 2.84
CA ALA A 244 -12.87 -8.46 3.93
C ALA A 244 -12.58 -7.88 5.32
N ASN A 245 -13.08 -8.57 6.34
CA ASN A 245 -12.92 -8.21 7.75
C ASN A 245 -11.50 -8.48 8.30
N GLY A 246 -10.51 -8.78 7.45
CA GLY A 246 -9.10 -9.00 7.84
C GLY A 246 -8.83 -10.20 8.76
N TRP A 247 -7.54 -10.44 9.02
CA TRP A 247 -7.06 -11.43 9.98
C TRP A 247 -6.41 -10.75 11.22
N PRO A 248 -6.53 -11.33 12.43
CA PRO A 248 -7.45 -12.40 12.81
C PRO A 248 -8.90 -11.89 12.86
N ASN A 249 -9.79 -12.56 12.12
CA ASN A 249 -11.24 -12.34 12.02
C ASN A 249 -11.82 -11.06 12.68
N ARG A 250 -11.64 -9.90 12.04
CA ARG A 250 -11.98 -8.59 12.62
C ARG A 250 -13.43 -8.16 12.28
N TYR A 251 -14.42 -9.04 12.48
CA TYR A 251 -15.82 -8.85 12.04
C TYR A 251 -16.44 -7.50 12.44
N GLY A 252 -16.45 -7.16 13.73
CA GLY A 252 -16.99 -5.86 14.19
C GLY A 252 -16.01 -4.70 14.10
N TRP A 253 -14.89 -4.86 13.38
CA TRP A 253 -13.65 -4.14 13.68
C TRP A 253 -13.15 -3.25 12.53
N VAL A 254 -13.01 -3.79 11.32
CA VAL A 254 -12.75 -3.00 10.09
C VAL A 254 -13.95 -3.01 9.14
N GLY A 255 -14.74 -4.08 9.16
CA GLY A 255 -15.89 -4.28 8.28
C GLY A 255 -15.48 -4.53 6.82
N ARG A 256 -16.45 -4.32 5.92
CA ARG A 256 -16.29 -4.38 4.46
C ARG A 256 -16.81 -3.06 3.92
N TRP A 257 -16.02 -2.37 3.09
CA TRP A 257 -16.35 -1.03 2.65
C TRP A 257 -15.89 -0.76 1.21
N ARG A 258 -16.49 0.28 0.62
CA ARG A 258 -16.04 0.96 -0.59
C ARG A 258 -15.89 2.43 -0.32
N GLY A 259 -15.05 3.09 -1.08
CA GLY A 259 -14.82 4.52 -0.93
C GLY A 259 -14.24 5.16 -2.17
N VAL A 260 -14.19 6.48 -2.15
CA VAL A 260 -13.58 7.30 -3.18
C VAL A 260 -12.70 8.33 -2.49
N ARG A 261 -11.47 8.50 -2.99
CA ARG A 261 -10.58 9.59 -2.62
C ARG A 261 -10.50 10.58 -3.77
N THR A 262 -10.95 11.82 -3.57
CA THR A 262 -10.64 12.94 -4.49
C THR A 262 -9.45 13.75 -3.95
N SER A 263 -9.13 14.91 -4.54
CA SER A 263 -8.10 15.81 -4.01
C SER A 263 -8.46 16.39 -2.63
N ARG A 264 -9.76 16.64 -2.40
CA ARG A 264 -10.31 17.25 -1.19
C ARG A 264 -10.89 16.23 -0.20
N TYR A 265 -11.69 15.29 -0.69
CA TYR A 265 -12.51 14.43 0.16
C TYR A 265 -11.97 13.00 0.26
N THR A 266 -12.15 12.40 1.44
CA THR A 266 -12.20 10.95 1.62
C THR A 266 -13.64 10.57 1.89
N TYR A 267 -14.19 9.62 1.14
CA TYR A 267 -15.55 9.10 1.35
C TYR A 267 -15.55 7.58 1.45
N ALA A 268 -16.38 7.02 2.33
CA ALA A 268 -16.56 5.58 2.45
C ALA A 268 -17.97 5.15 2.88
N ARG A 269 -18.47 4.07 2.27
CA ARG A 269 -19.70 3.34 2.59
C ARG A 269 -19.36 1.95 3.12
N TRP A 270 -19.92 1.58 4.28
CA TRP A 270 -19.86 0.21 4.78
C TRP A 270 -21.01 -0.65 4.27
N TYR A 271 -20.72 -1.93 4.05
CA TYR A 271 -21.69 -2.92 3.59
C TYR A 271 -22.91 -2.97 4.52
N GLN A 272 -24.12 -3.04 3.95
CA GLN A 272 -25.39 -3.00 4.70
C GLN A 272 -25.50 -1.80 5.67
N ASN A 273 -24.79 -0.70 5.38
CA ASN A 273 -24.67 0.49 6.21
C ASN A 273 -24.20 0.20 7.66
N GLU A 274 -23.37 -0.84 7.86
CA GLU A 274 -22.85 -1.31 9.18
C GLU A 274 -22.24 -0.21 10.07
N ARG A 275 -21.85 0.95 9.50
CA ARG A 275 -21.19 2.07 10.20
C ARG A 275 -21.67 3.47 9.80
N GLY A 276 -22.72 3.57 8.99
CA GLY A 276 -23.04 4.81 8.27
C GLY A 276 -22.04 5.12 7.14
N PRO A 277 -22.23 6.25 6.44
CA PRO A 277 -21.19 6.87 5.61
C PRO A 277 -20.13 7.58 6.47
N TRP A 278 -18.87 7.56 6.03
CA TRP A 278 -17.83 8.46 6.52
C TRP A 278 -17.42 9.43 5.41
N LEU A 279 -17.34 10.73 5.72
CA LEU A 279 -16.88 11.79 4.83
C LEU A 279 -15.92 12.71 5.59
N PHE A 280 -14.73 12.94 5.07
CA PHE A 280 -13.74 13.87 5.63
C PHE A 280 -13.31 14.90 4.58
N ASP A 281 -13.25 16.17 4.97
CA ASP A 281 -12.80 17.28 4.11
C ASP A 281 -11.36 17.66 4.45
N ARG A 282 -10.40 16.98 3.81
CA ARG A 282 -8.97 17.10 4.12
C ARG A 282 -8.38 18.48 3.79
N ALA A 283 -9.13 19.37 3.12
CA ALA A 283 -8.72 20.75 2.92
C ALA A 283 -8.86 21.63 4.19
N VAL A 284 -9.68 21.20 5.17
CA VAL A 284 -9.87 21.88 6.46
C VAL A 284 -9.63 20.97 7.67
N ASP A 285 -9.76 19.66 7.49
CA ASP A 285 -9.51 18.60 8.47
C ASP A 285 -8.50 17.57 7.90
N PRO A 286 -7.22 17.94 7.72
CA PRO A 286 -6.21 17.08 7.10
C PRO A 286 -5.79 15.88 7.95
N LEU A 287 -6.36 15.74 9.17
CA LEU A 287 -6.16 14.59 10.07
C LEU A 287 -7.46 13.80 10.29
N GLU A 288 -8.50 14.06 9.48
CA GLU A 288 -9.73 13.27 9.37
C GLU A 288 -10.44 13.00 10.72
N MET A 289 -10.45 14.01 11.59
CA MET A 289 -11.02 13.96 12.93
C MET A 289 -12.52 14.28 12.97
N MET A 290 -13.09 14.82 11.89
CA MET A 290 -14.46 15.33 11.79
C MET A 290 -15.23 14.62 10.67
N ASN A 291 -15.94 13.52 10.99
CA ASN A 291 -16.86 12.90 10.01
C ASN A 291 -18.04 13.86 9.72
N LEU A 292 -18.08 14.40 8.51
CA LEU A 292 -19.09 15.36 8.06
C LEU A 292 -20.36 14.71 7.52
N ALA A 293 -20.43 13.38 7.39
CA ALA A 293 -21.46 12.71 6.60
C ALA A 293 -22.90 12.79 7.16
N GLU A 294 -23.07 13.11 8.45
CA GLU A 294 -24.36 13.42 9.08
C GLU A 294 -24.56 14.92 9.38
N SER A 295 -23.57 15.76 9.03
CA SER A 295 -23.65 17.21 9.20
C SER A 295 -24.51 17.88 8.12
N ARG A 296 -24.97 19.10 8.38
CA ARG A 296 -25.67 19.89 7.36
C ARG A 296 -24.69 20.38 6.28
N GLU A 297 -23.46 20.66 6.70
CA GLU A 297 -22.37 21.27 5.95
C GLU A 297 -21.78 20.28 4.95
N GLY A 298 -21.66 19.00 5.31
CA GLY A 298 -21.17 17.93 4.45
C GLY A 298 -22.17 17.41 3.42
N ARG A 299 -23.45 17.81 3.48
CA ARG A 299 -24.53 17.18 2.69
C ARG A 299 -24.25 17.17 1.18
N GLU A 300 -23.91 18.32 0.61
CA GLU A 300 -23.67 18.45 -0.84
C GLU A 300 -22.48 17.58 -1.28
N ALA A 301 -21.46 17.44 -0.43
CA ALA A 301 -20.30 16.59 -0.66
C ALA A 301 -20.58 15.09 -0.45
N VAL A 302 -21.55 14.72 0.41
CA VAL A 302 -22.04 13.33 0.47
C VAL A 302 -22.78 12.98 -0.82
N GLU A 303 -23.62 13.88 -1.33
CA GLU A 303 -24.35 13.68 -2.59
C GLU A 303 -23.36 13.55 -3.77
N GLU A 304 -22.36 14.43 -3.89
CA GLU A 304 -21.26 14.35 -4.88
C GLU A 304 -20.47 13.02 -4.80
N MET A 305 -19.98 12.65 -3.60
CA MET A 305 -19.09 11.52 -3.43
C MET A 305 -19.81 10.16 -3.51
N GLU A 306 -21.11 10.11 -3.23
CA GLU A 306 -21.96 8.94 -3.46
C GLU A 306 -22.22 8.71 -4.96
N GLU A 307 -22.49 9.76 -5.74
CA GLU A 307 -22.63 9.65 -7.20
C GLU A 307 -21.32 9.14 -7.84
N ARG A 308 -20.17 9.69 -7.42
CA ARG A 308 -18.85 9.23 -7.88
C ARG A 308 -18.55 7.79 -7.43
N LEU A 309 -18.95 7.39 -6.22
CA LEU A 309 -18.80 6.01 -5.74
C LEU A 309 -19.62 5.02 -6.57
N HIS A 310 -20.88 5.33 -6.88
CA HIS A 310 -21.70 4.47 -7.74
C HIS A 310 -21.16 4.40 -9.16
N SER A 311 -20.68 5.51 -9.73
CA SER A 311 -20.05 5.51 -11.06
C SER A 311 -18.83 4.57 -11.13
N TRP A 312 -17.99 4.52 -10.10
CA TRP A 312 -16.90 3.54 -9.99
C TRP A 312 -17.41 2.09 -9.83
N MET A 313 -18.43 1.87 -9.00
CA MET A 313 -19.00 0.53 -8.78
C MET A 313 -19.63 -0.05 -10.05
N ASP A 314 -20.41 0.75 -10.79
CA ASP A 314 -21.05 0.33 -12.04
C ASP A 314 -20.00 0.04 -13.12
N ALA A 315 -19.02 0.93 -13.29
CA ALA A 315 -17.94 0.80 -14.29
C ALA A 315 -16.98 -0.38 -14.04
N THR A 316 -16.76 -0.74 -12.78
CA THR A 316 -15.93 -1.91 -12.38
C THR A 316 -16.75 -3.18 -12.15
N HIS A 317 -18.08 -3.11 -12.32
CA HIS A 317 -19.05 -4.17 -12.04
C HIS A 317 -18.94 -4.75 -10.61
N ASP A 318 -18.60 -3.92 -9.62
CA ASP A 318 -18.35 -4.36 -8.24
C ASP A 318 -19.68 -4.72 -7.53
N PRO A 319 -19.92 -6.01 -7.19
CA PRO A 319 -21.20 -6.43 -6.65
C PRO A 319 -21.25 -6.21 -5.13
N PHE A 320 -20.80 -5.05 -4.65
CA PHE A 320 -20.51 -4.78 -3.24
C PHE A 320 -21.68 -5.12 -2.30
N GLU A 321 -22.89 -4.67 -2.64
CA GLU A 321 -24.11 -4.87 -1.85
C GLU A 321 -24.79 -6.22 -2.09
N TYR A 322 -24.81 -6.71 -3.34
CA TYR A 322 -25.66 -7.83 -3.78
C TYR A 322 -24.90 -9.14 -4.08
N GLY A 323 -23.56 -9.10 -4.06
CA GLY A 323 -22.69 -10.18 -4.52
C GLY A 323 -22.63 -11.40 -3.61
N LYS A 324 -22.40 -12.56 -4.23
CA LYS A 324 -22.08 -13.82 -3.54
C LYS A 324 -20.75 -13.69 -2.79
N ARG A 325 -20.60 -14.43 -1.69
CA ARG A 325 -19.45 -14.31 -0.79
C ARG A 325 -18.90 -15.69 -0.42
N GLY A 326 -17.57 -15.82 -0.47
CA GLY A 326 -16.87 -17.04 -0.08
C GLY A 326 -16.86 -17.24 1.44
N THR A 327 -16.46 -18.43 1.89
CA THR A 327 -16.46 -18.85 3.31
C THR A 327 -15.60 -17.98 4.25
N ARG A 328 -14.69 -17.16 3.70
CA ARG A 328 -13.87 -16.19 4.43
C ARG A 328 -14.44 -14.75 4.40
N GLY A 329 -15.65 -14.55 3.89
CA GLY A 329 -16.36 -13.26 3.86
C GLY A 329 -16.03 -12.32 2.68
N PHE A 330 -14.94 -12.59 1.96
CA PHE A 330 -14.59 -11.95 0.69
C PHE A 330 -15.75 -12.04 -0.31
N ILE A 331 -15.87 -10.99 -1.13
CA ILE A 331 -16.81 -10.95 -2.26
C ILE A 331 -16.25 -11.87 -3.35
N GLU A 332 -17.13 -12.68 -3.94
CA GLU A 332 -16.87 -13.27 -5.25
C GLU A 332 -17.15 -12.16 -6.26
N VAL A 333 -16.12 -11.36 -6.55
CA VAL A 333 -16.12 -10.45 -7.70
C VAL A 333 -16.32 -11.29 -8.96
N GLY A 334 -17.08 -10.79 -9.94
CA GLY A 334 -17.53 -11.53 -11.13
C GLY A 334 -16.44 -11.86 -12.15
N GLN A 335 -15.20 -12.07 -11.70
CA GLN A 335 -14.05 -12.43 -12.50
C GLN A 335 -14.24 -13.88 -12.99
N GLU A 336 -14.63 -14.01 -14.25
CA GLU A 336 -14.44 -15.26 -14.99
C GLU A 336 -12.93 -15.47 -15.16
N TRP A 337 -12.38 -16.44 -14.43
CA TRP A 337 -10.99 -16.83 -14.57
C TRP A 337 -10.81 -17.52 -15.93
N ALA A 338 -9.76 -17.15 -16.66
CA ALA A 338 -9.42 -17.86 -17.89
C ALA A 338 -9.03 -19.31 -17.58
N ASP A 339 -9.59 -20.26 -18.35
CA ASP A 339 -9.32 -21.70 -18.31
C ASP A 339 -7.88 -22.06 -18.77
#